data_AF-A0A8C9L3D8-F1
#
_entry.id   AF-A0A8C9L3D8-F1
#
_cell.length_a   1.000
_cell.length_b   1.000
_cell.length_c   1.000
_cell.angle_alpha   90.00
_cell.angle_beta   90.00
_cell.angle_gamma   90.00
#
_symmetry.space_group_name_H-M   'P 1'
#
loop_
_entity.id
_entity.type
_entity.pdbx_description
1 polymer ?
#
loop_
_entity_poly.entity_id
_entity_poly.type
_entity_poly.pdbx_seq_one_letter_code
_entity_poly.pdbx_strand_id
1 'polypeptide(L)'
;MCASGDTIRNIMLAAHRQGMTNGDYAFFNIELFNSSSYGNGSWRRGDKHDLEAKKAYSYLQTVTLLRTVKPEFEKFSLEVKSSVQKQGLHEDDYANMFVEGFHDAILLYALALQEVLKIGFSKKDGEKIVQQTRNRTYEGIAGPVSIDANGDRYGDFSVIGMTDPEAGTQEVIGDYFGKEGRFEIRPNVKYPWSHGRLRLDDSRVSEHTNNTPCKSYGIPSKGQR
;
A
#
# COMPACT_ATOMS: atom_id res chain seq x y z
N MET A 1 0.86 -11.45 4.83
CA MET A 1 1.88 -12.19 4.04
C MET A 1 2.66 -11.17 3.22
N CYS A 2 3.96 -11.36 3.01
CA CYS A 2 4.78 -10.48 2.17
C CYS A 2 5.76 -11.37 1.38
N ALA A 3 5.47 -11.59 0.11
CA ALA A 3 6.23 -12.46 -0.79
C ALA A 3 5.93 -12.06 -2.24
N SER A 4 6.60 -12.70 -3.22
CA SER A 4 6.27 -12.49 -4.63
C SER A 4 4.82 -12.87 -4.95
N GLY A 5 4.24 -12.25 -5.99
CA GLY A 5 2.85 -12.51 -6.38
C GLY A 5 2.55 -14.00 -6.62
N ASP A 6 3.51 -14.75 -7.18
CA ASP A 6 3.36 -16.18 -7.41
C ASP A 6 3.46 -17.01 -6.13
N THR A 7 4.29 -16.61 -5.17
CA THR A 7 4.34 -17.25 -3.86
C THR A 7 3.02 -17.07 -3.12
N ILE A 8 2.47 -15.85 -3.13
CA ILE A 8 1.14 -15.56 -2.57
C ILE A 8 0.08 -16.42 -3.27
N ARG A 9 0.10 -16.50 -4.61
CA ARG A 9 -0.84 -17.33 -5.37
C ARG A 9 -0.78 -18.80 -4.97
N ASN A 10 0.43 -19.35 -4.85
CA ASN A 10 0.63 -20.73 -4.46
C ASN A 10 0.15 -21.02 -3.03
N ILE A 11 0.37 -20.09 -2.10
CA ILE A 11 -0.16 -20.19 -0.74
C ILE A 11 -1.69 -20.17 -0.77
N MET A 12 -2.31 -19.26 -1.51
CA MET A 12 -3.77 -19.18 -1.61
C MET A 12 -4.39 -20.43 -2.24
N LEU A 13 -3.76 -21.00 -3.29
CA LEU A 13 -4.20 -22.27 -3.88
C LEU A 13 -4.08 -23.42 -2.87
N ALA A 14 -2.98 -23.51 -2.12
CA ALA A 14 -2.82 -24.51 -1.08
C ALA A 14 -3.87 -24.36 0.02
N ALA A 15 -4.10 -23.14 0.51
CA ALA A 15 -5.14 -22.83 1.49
C ALA A 15 -6.54 -23.21 0.99
N HIS A 16 -6.84 -22.94 -0.29
CA HIS A 16 -8.11 -23.31 -0.91
C HIS A 16 -8.34 -24.83 -0.90
N ARG A 17 -7.32 -25.61 -1.29
CA ARG A 17 -7.37 -27.08 -1.28
C ARG A 17 -7.52 -27.67 0.13
N GLN A 18 -7.05 -26.96 1.14
CA GLN A 18 -7.23 -27.32 2.55
C GLN A 18 -8.54 -26.79 3.14
N GLY A 19 -9.42 -26.19 2.34
CA GLY A 19 -10.72 -25.69 2.79
C GLY A 19 -10.66 -24.42 3.64
N MET A 20 -9.53 -23.71 3.65
CA MET A 20 -9.31 -22.52 4.49
C MET A 20 -9.86 -21.22 3.87
N THR A 21 -10.28 -21.27 2.61
CA THR A 21 -10.89 -20.13 1.91
C THR A 21 -12.42 -20.32 1.89
N ASN A 22 -13.01 -20.39 3.08
CA ASN A 22 -14.43 -20.63 3.34
C ASN A 22 -15.07 -19.58 4.28
N GLY A 23 -14.26 -18.64 4.80
CA GLY A 23 -14.68 -17.55 5.67
C GLY A 23 -14.12 -17.61 7.09
N ASP A 24 -13.47 -18.71 7.45
CA ASP A 24 -12.87 -18.92 8.77
C ASP A 24 -11.51 -18.20 8.92
N TYR A 25 -10.89 -17.83 7.79
CA TYR A 25 -9.57 -17.19 7.75
C TYR A 25 -9.62 -15.88 6.96
N ALA A 26 -8.85 -14.90 7.43
CA ALA A 26 -8.60 -13.66 6.73
C ALA A 26 -7.18 -13.66 6.17
N PHE A 27 -7.04 -13.65 4.84
CA PHE A 27 -5.74 -13.59 4.21
C PHE A 27 -5.42 -12.15 3.82
N PHE A 28 -4.22 -11.70 4.18
CA PHE A 28 -3.68 -10.42 3.73
C PHE A 28 -2.34 -10.62 3.02
N ASN A 29 -2.13 -9.96 1.88
CA ASN A 29 -0.79 -9.72 1.35
C ASN A 29 -0.48 -8.22 1.29
N ILE A 30 0.81 -7.91 1.25
CA ILE A 30 1.31 -6.54 1.23
C ILE A 30 1.98 -6.28 -0.13
N GLU A 31 1.50 -5.27 -0.84
CA GLU A 31 1.97 -4.82 -2.16
C GLU A 31 2.20 -3.30 -2.14
N LEU A 32 3.28 -2.86 -1.49
CA LEU A 32 3.53 -1.43 -1.27
C LEU A 32 4.05 -0.69 -2.51
N PHE A 33 4.66 -1.39 -3.45
CA PHE A 33 5.39 -0.73 -4.54
C PHE A 33 4.56 -0.55 -5.81
N ASN A 34 3.28 -0.94 -5.80
CA ASN A 34 2.40 -0.91 -6.97
C ASN A 34 3.12 -1.50 -8.20
N SER A 35 3.71 -2.68 -8.00
CA SER A 35 4.51 -3.38 -8.99
C SER A 35 4.01 -4.80 -9.13
N SER A 36 3.78 -5.18 -10.38
CA SER A 36 3.49 -6.53 -10.88
C SER A 36 4.35 -7.62 -10.25
N SER A 37 5.60 -7.31 -9.87
CA SER A 37 6.54 -8.24 -9.21
C SER A 37 6.05 -8.71 -7.82
N TYR A 38 5.36 -7.83 -7.08
CA TYR A 38 4.76 -8.15 -5.78
C TYR A 38 3.33 -8.69 -5.92
N GLY A 39 2.85 -8.78 -7.17
CA GLY A 39 1.52 -9.20 -7.56
C GLY A 39 0.52 -8.07 -7.34
N ASN A 40 -0.01 -7.52 -8.43
CA ASN A 40 -1.06 -6.48 -8.49
C ASN A 40 -2.43 -6.91 -7.92
N GLY A 41 -2.44 -7.85 -6.97
CA GLY A 41 -3.62 -8.57 -6.52
C GLY A 41 -4.17 -9.59 -7.52
N SER A 42 -3.66 -9.67 -8.77
CA SER A 42 -4.24 -10.55 -9.79
C SER A 42 -4.08 -12.02 -9.43
N TRP A 43 -5.21 -12.72 -9.45
CA TRP A 43 -5.31 -14.18 -9.35
C TRP A 43 -5.00 -14.88 -10.69
N ARG A 44 -5.11 -14.17 -11.80
CA ARG A 44 -5.05 -14.72 -13.16
C ARG A 44 -3.59 -14.83 -13.63
N ARG A 45 -3.24 -15.99 -14.18
CA ARG A 45 -1.95 -16.29 -14.81
C ARG A 45 -2.07 -16.91 -16.21
N GLY A 46 -3.29 -17.18 -16.68
CA GLY A 46 -3.50 -17.90 -17.94
C GLY A 46 -3.22 -19.39 -17.84
N ASP A 47 -3.21 -19.95 -16.61
CA ASP A 47 -2.93 -21.36 -16.36
C ASP A 47 -4.20 -22.15 -16.01
N LYS A 48 -4.05 -23.46 -15.84
CA LYS A 48 -5.15 -24.38 -15.48
C LYS A 48 -5.76 -24.13 -14.08
N HIS A 49 -5.11 -23.33 -13.25
CA HIS A 49 -5.51 -23.04 -11.87
C HIS A 49 -6.25 -21.71 -11.74
N ASP A 50 -6.45 -20.94 -12.81
CA ASP A 50 -7.06 -19.61 -12.73
C ASP A 50 -8.46 -19.59 -12.09
N LEU A 51 -9.31 -20.57 -12.39
CA LEU A 51 -10.63 -20.67 -11.78
C LEU A 51 -10.56 -21.00 -10.27
N GLU A 52 -9.58 -21.81 -9.88
CA GLU A 52 -9.30 -22.17 -8.49
C GLU A 52 -8.73 -20.95 -7.73
N ALA A 53 -7.76 -20.27 -8.34
CA ALA A 53 -7.15 -19.06 -7.82
C ALA A 53 -8.18 -17.94 -7.62
N LYS A 54 -9.10 -17.74 -8.58
CA LYS A 54 -10.18 -16.75 -8.44
C LYS A 54 -11.02 -16.99 -7.17
N LYS A 55 -11.41 -18.25 -6.93
CA LYS A 55 -12.16 -18.63 -5.73
C LYS A 55 -11.35 -18.39 -4.46
N ALA A 56 -10.08 -18.80 -4.45
CA ALA A 56 -9.19 -18.58 -3.32
C ALA A 56 -8.99 -17.09 -3.01
N TYR A 57 -8.78 -16.27 -4.04
CA TYR A 57 -8.53 -14.84 -3.95
C TYR A 57 -9.75 -14.04 -3.56
N SER A 58 -10.95 -14.61 -3.63
CA SER A 58 -12.10 -13.97 -3.01
C SER A 58 -11.79 -13.65 -1.55
N TYR A 59 -11.03 -14.52 -0.83
CA TYR A 59 -10.64 -14.45 0.59
C TYR A 59 -9.34 -13.69 0.87
N LEU A 60 -8.68 -13.15 -0.17
CA LEU A 60 -7.44 -12.39 -0.04
C LEU A 60 -7.75 -10.89 -0.08
N GLN A 61 -7.15 -10.14 0.84
CA GLN A 61 -7.12 -8.68 0.84
C GLN A 61 -5.68 -8.19 0.63
N THR A 62 -5.48 -7.30 -0.34
CA THR A 62 -4.16 -6.75 -0.64
C THR A 62 -4.04 -5.36 -0.02
N VAL A 63 -3.07 -5.15 0.86
CA VAL A 63 -2.71 -3.83 1.38
C VAL A 63 -1.71 -3.19 0.42
N THR A 64 -2.02 -2.00 -0.08
CA THR A 64 -1.16 -1.22 -0.98
C THR A 64 -1.12 0.24 -0.53
N LEU A 65 -0.27 1.06 -1.14
CA LEU A 65 -0.30 2.50 -0.91
C LEU A 65 -1.62 3.10 -1.38
N LEU A 66 -2.01 4.23 -0.79
CA LEU A 66 -3.25 4.91 -1.14
C LEU A 66 -3.36 5.11 -2.66
N ARG A 67 -4.35 4.45 -3.27
CA ARG A 67 -4.58 4.57 -4.71
C ARG A 67 -5.41 5.81 -4.98
N THR A 68 -4.82 6.74 -5.71
CA THR A 68 -5.51 7.93 -6.18
C THR A 68 -5.76 7.85 -7.68
N VAL A 69 -6.85 8.47 -8.12
CA VAL A 69 -7.32 8.48 -9.52
C VAL A 69 -7.28 9.89 -10.07
N LYS A 70 -6.21 10.62 -9.74
CA LYS A 70 -6.06 12.00 -10.19
C LYS A 70 -5.67 12.04 -11.67
N PRO A 71 -6.35 12.84 -12.52
CA PRO A 71 -5.95 13.00 -13.92
C PRO A 71 -4.49 13.44 -14.10
N GLU A 72 -3.97 14.23 -13.16
CA GLU A 72 -2.57 14.67 -13.13
C GLU A 72 -1.60 13.49 -12.98
N PHE A 73 -1.95 12.51 -12.14
CA PHE A 73 -1.15 11.30 -11.93
C PHE A 73 -1.14 10.40 -13.17
N GLU A 74 -2.27 10.29 -13.88
CA GLU A 74 -2.35 9.55 -15.14
C GLU A 74 -1.44 10.17 -16.20
N LYS A 75 -1.50 11.49 -16.35
CA LYS A 75 -0.63 12.23 -17.27
C LYS A 75 0.84 12.04 -16.92
N PHE A 76 1.20 12.18 -15.64
CA PHE A 76 2.57 11.93 -15.16
C PHE A 76 3.03 10.50 -15.48
N SER A 77 2.20 9.51 -15.22
CA SER A 77 2.51 8.10 -15.49
C SER A 77 2.78 7.85 -16.99
N LEU A 78 2.01 8.49 -17.88
CA LEU A 78 2.22 8.42 -19.33
C LEU A 78 3.53 9.10 -19.76
N GLU A 79 3.86 10.25 -19.18
CA GLU A 79 5.10 10.98 -19.48
C GLU A 79 6.36 10.22 -19.01
N VAL A 80 6.31 9.62 -17.81
CA VAL A 80 7.38 8.75 -17.31
C VAL A 80 7.54 7.54 -18.23
N LYS A 81 6.44 6.86 -18.55
CA LYS A 81 6.45 5.72 -19.47
C LYS A 81 7.08 6.07 -20.82
N SER A 82 6.67 7.20 -21.43
CA SER A 82 7.23 7.65 -22.70
C SER A 82 8.74 7.92 -22.61
N SER A 83 9.20 8.51 -21.50
CA SER A 83 10.61 8.85 -21.29
C SER A 83 11.49 7.62 -21.11
N VAL A 84 11.03 6.62 -20.32
CA VAL A 84 11.73 5.36 -20.10
C VAL A 84 11.80 4.54 -21.39
N GLN A 85 10.70 4.49 -22.16
CA GLN A 85 10.66 3.78 -23.44
C GLN A 85 11.62 4.39 -24.49
N LYS A 86 11.77 5.72 -24.51
CA LYS A 86 12.76 6.39 -25.38
C LYS A 86 14.20 6.01 -25.04
N GLN A 87 14.47 5.55 -23.82
CA GLN A 87 15.78 5.04 -23.40
C GLN A 87 15.96 3.54 -23.73
N GLY A 88 14.98 2.91 -24.38
CA GLY A 88 15.04 1.49 -24.76
C GLY A 88 14.71 0.52 -23.61
N LEU A 89 14.17 1.02 -22.50
CA LEU A 89 13.71 0.20 -21.39
C LEU A 89 12.21 -0.08 -21.53
N HIS A 90 11.85 -1.36 -21.45
CA HIS A 90 10.47 -1.84 -21.52
C HIS A 90 10.13 -2.53 -20.21
N GLU A 91 9.47 -1.80 -19.32
CA GLU A 91 8.91 -2.36 -18.08
C GLU A 91 7.38 -2.37 -18.15
N ASP A 92 6.72 -3.08 -17.23
CA ASP A 92 5.26 -3.08 -17.14
C ASP A 92 4.75 -1.97 -16.19
N ASP A 93 5.55 -1.60 -15.18
CA ASP A 93 5.19 -0.63 -14.14
C ASP A 93 6.12 0.60 -14.14
N TYR A 94 5.71 1.66 -14.84
CA TYR A 94 6.54 2.87 -14.98
C TYR A 94 6.38 3.88 -13.84
N ALA A 95 5.34 3.75 -13.02
CA ALA A 95 5.02 4.67 -11.92
C ALA A 95 4.81 3.89 -10.62
N ASN A 96 5.92 3.63 -9.93
CA ASN A 96 5.93 3.05 -8.59
C ASN A 96 6.12 4.15 -7.50
N MET A 97 6.04 3.75 -6.23
CA MET A 97 6.19 4.67 -5.09
C MET A 97 7.48 5.51 -5.15
N PHE A 98 8.58 4.95 -5.65
CA PHE A 98 9.85 5.67 -5.69
C PHE A 98 9.83 6.78 -6.73
N VAL A 99 9.25 6.50 -7.90
CA VAL A 99 9.10 7.48 -8.98
C VAL A 99 8.20 8.64 -8.54
N GLU A 100 7.06 8.34 -7.91
CA GLU A 100 6.19 9.33 -7.28
C GLU A 100 6.94 10.11 -6.18
N GLY A 101 7.58 9.39 -5.26
CA GLY A 101 8.25 9.98 -4.10
C GLY A 101 9.37 10.94 -4.47
N PHE A 102 10.17 10.63 -5.50
CA PHE A 102 11.23 11.53 -5.96
C PHE A 102 10.69 12.74 -6.72
N HIS A 103 9.60 12.60 -7.48
CA HIS A 103 8.91 13.75 -8.06
C HIS A 103 8.47 14.70 -6.93
N ASP A 104 7.79 14.16 -5.92
CA ASP A 104 7.25 14.95 -4.81
C ASP A 104 8.34 15.51 -3.88
N ALA A 105 9.51 14.86 -3.81
CA ALA A 105 10.67 15.37 -3.06
C ALA A 105 11.21 16.68 -3.66
N ILE A 106 11.19 16.82 -4.99
CA ILE A 106 11.62 18.06 -5.66
C ILE A 106 10.63 19.19 -5.38
N LEU A 107 9.33 18.90 -5.39
CA LEU A 107 8.29 19.87 -5.02
C LEU A 107 8.48 20.34 -3.57
N LEU A 108 8.67 19.41 -2.64
CA LEU A 108 8.91 19.69 -1.23
C LEU A 108 10.16 20.57 -1.02
N TYR A 109 11.26 20.23 -1.70
CA TYR A 109 12.48 21.02 -1.66
C TYR A 109 12.26 22.44 -2.20
N ALA A 110 11.56 22.59 -3.33
CA ALA A 110 11.30 23.90 -3.93
C ALA A 110 10.45 24.79 -3.00
N LEU A 111 9.42 24.22 -2.36
CA LEU A 111 8.59 24.92 -1.37
C LEU A 111 9.42 25.38 -0.16
N ALA A 112 10.20 24.47 0.42
CA ALA A 112 11.06 24.77 1.55
C ALA A 112 12.13 25.82 1.21
N LEU A 113 12.76 25.70 0.04
CA LEU A 113 13.77 26.67 -0.42
C LEU A 113 13.15 28.06 -0.62
N GLN A 114 11.95 28.15 -1.21
CA GLN A 114 11.26 29.42 -1.39
C GLN A 114 11.03 30.14 -0.04
N GLU A 115 10.62 29.40 0.99
CA GLU A 115 10.40 29.93 2.34
C GLU A 115 11.71 30.40 2.99
N VAL A 116 12.78 29.61 2.87
CA VAL A 116 14.13 29.94 3.36
C VAL A 116 14.68 31.21 2.69
N LEU A 117 14.51 31.35 1.38
CA LEU A 117 14.95 32.54 0.64
C LEU A 117 14.20 33.81 1.07
N LYS A 118 12.89 33.72 1.34
CA LYS A 118 12.06 34.86 1.77
C LYS A 118 12.51 35.47 3.09
N ILE A 119 13.09 34.67 3.98
CA ILE A 119 13.59 35.13 5.29
C ILE A 119 15.08 35.48 5.28
N GLY A 120 15.69 35.59 4.09
CA GLY A 120 17.05 36.11 3.91
C GLY A 120 18.18 35.08 3.96
N PHE A 121 17.86 33.78 4.09
CA PHE A 121 18.84 32.70 3.96
C PHE A 121 19.07 32.33 2.49
N SER A 122 20.00 31.41 2.25
CA SER A 122 20.40 30.96 0.93
C SER A 122 20.14 29.47 0.73
N LYS A 123 20.29 28.99 -0.51
CA LYS A 123 20.27 27.55 -0.84
C LYS A 123 21.37 26.72 -0.16
N LYS A 124 22.34 27.37 0.51
CA LYS A 124 23.43 26.70 1.25
C LYS A 124 23.05 26.39 2.70
N ASP A 125 21.97 26.99 3.20
CA ASP A 125 21.49 26.82 4.56
C ASP A 125 20.65 25.54 4.70
N GLY A 126 21.31 24.39 4.50
CA GLY A 126 20.66 23.08 4.42
C GLY A 126 19.83 22.72 5.64
N GLU A 127 20.28 23.05 6.85
CA GLU A 127 19.52 22.83 8.08
C GLU A 127 18.20 23.61 8.08
N LYS A 128 18.22 24.86 7.61
CA LYS A 128 16.99 25.68 7.49
C LYS A 128 16.04 25.10 6.46
N ILE A 129 16.56 24.62 5.34
CA ILE A 129 15.75 23.97 4.30
C ILE A 129 15.08 22.71 4.88
N VAL A 130 15.84 21.82 5.52
CA VAL A 130 15.30 20.59 6.13
C VAL A 130 14.30 20.91 7.25
N GLN A 131 14.52 21.96 8.04
CA GLN A 131 13.53 22.40 9.03
C GLN A 131 12.20 22.78 8.36
N GLN A 132 12.25 23.47 7.21
CA GLN A 132 11.05 23.84 6.45
C GLN A 132 10.41 22.67 5.68
N THR A 133 11.06 21.51 5.53
CA THR A 133 10.42 20.33 4.93
C THR A 133 9.58 19.52 5.92
N ARG A 134 9.76 19.71 7.23
CA ARG A 134 9.10 18.93 8.29
C ARG A 134 7.75 19.51 8.69
N ASN A 135 6.92 18.68 9.31
CA ASN A 135 5.62 19.03 9.89
C ASN A 135 4.72 19.84 8.93
N ARG A 136 4.64 19.39 7.67
CA ARG A 136 3.89 20.08 6.63
C ARG A 136 3.10 19.12 5.76
N THR A 137 2.04 19.65 5.17
CA THR A 137 1.28 18.98 4.13
C THR A 137 1.37 19.79 2.85
N TYR A 138 1.58 19.14 1.72
CA TYR A 138 1.60 19.75 0.40
C TYR A 138 0.91 18.82 -0.61
N GLU A 139 0.59 19.35 -1.79
CA GLU A 139 0.00 18.56 -2.87
C GLU A 139 1.11 17.94 -3.72
N GLY A 140 1.19 16.62 -3.71
CA GLY A 140 2.05 15.82 -4.58
C GLY A 140 1.33 15.37 -5.85
N ILE A 141 2.03 14.63 -6.71
CA ILE A 141 1.48 14.22 -8.01
C ILE A 141 0.34 13.22 -7.87
N ALA A 142 0.41 12.36 -6.86
CA ALA A 142 -0.60 11.37 -6.56
C ALA A 142 -1.57 11.83 -5.45
N GLY A 143 -1.47 13.05 -4.92
CA GLY A 143 -2.33 13.49 -3.83
C GLY A 143 -1.59 14.21 -2.71
N PRO A 144 -2.30 14.51 -1.60
CA PRO A 144 -1.69 15.14 -0.44
C PRO A 144 -0.54 14.30 0.13
N VAL A 145 0.58 14.95 0.40
CA VAL A 145 1.75 14.36 1.07
C VAL A 145 1.95 15.09 2.38
N SER A 146 1.96 14.35 3.49
CA SER A 146 2.20 14.89 4.82
C SER A 146 3.51 14.37 5.39
N ILE A 147 4.38 15.29 5.80
CA ILE A 147 5.64 15.02 6.49
C ILE A 147 5.45 15.36 7.96
N ASP A 148 5.78 14.42 8.84
CA ASP A 148 5.67 14.60 10.29
C ASP A 148 6.78 15.51 10.86
N ALA A 149 6.76 15.71 12.18
CA ALA A 149 7.75 16.54 12.85
C ALA A 149 9.16 15.94 12.86
N ASN A 150 9.31 14.62 12.67
CA ASN A 150 10.59 13.94 12.56
C ASN A 150 11.19 14.06 11.14
N GLY A 151 10.36 14.34 10.15
CA GLY A 151 10.74 14.42 8.74
C GLY A 151 10.37 13.18 7.94
N ASP A 152 9.52 12.32 8.47
CA ASP A 152 9.05 11.11 7.81
C ASP A 152 7.66 11.33 7.20
N ARG A 153 7.42 10.74 6.01
CA ARG A 153 6.11 10.80 5.35
C ARG A 153 5.11 9.93 6.12
N TYR A 154 3.93 10.47 6.43
CA TYR A 154 2.80 9.67 6.87
C TYR A 154 2.39 8.71 5.76
N GLY A 155 2.32 7.41 6.09
CA GLY A 155 1.91 6.37 5.15
C GLY A 155 0.39 6.26 5.06
N ASP A 156 -0.15 6.58 3.90
CA ASP A 156 -1.55 6.33 3.56
C ASP A 156 -1.65 5.04 2.74
N PHE A 157 -2.62 4.20 3.07
CA PHE A 157 -2.77 2.86 2.48
C PHE A 157 -4.18 2.62 1.98
N SER A 158 -4.32 1.80 0.96
CA SER A 158 -5.59 1.24 0.50
C SER A 158 -5.60 -0.27 0.73
N VAL A 159 -6.78 -0.80 1.04
CA VAL A 159 -7.03 -2.24 1.06
C VAL A 159 -7.85 -2.58 -0.18
N ILE A 160 -7.36 -3.52 -0.99
CA ILE A 160 -8.04 -4.06 -2.16
C ILE A 160 -8.65 -5.41 -1.79
N GLY A 161 -9.90 -5.64 -2.17
CA GLY A 161 -10.58 -6.92 -2.00
C GLY A 161 -11.41 -7.28 -3.23
N MET A 162 -11.79 -8.55 -3.36
CA MET A 162 -12.68 -8.99 -4.44
C MET A 162 -14.13 -8.64 -4.11
N THR A 163 -14.75 -7.78 -4.91
CA THR A 163 -16.14 -7.32 -4.73
C THR A 163 -17.14 -8.07 -5.61
N ASP A 164 -16.67 -8.69 -6.69
CA ASP A 164 -17.44 -9.60 -7.54
C ASP A 164 -16.69 -10.93 -7.72
N PRO A 165 -17.04 -11.99 -6.97
CA PRO A 165 -16.41 -13.31 -7.11
C PRO A 165 -16.71 -14.03 -8.44
N GLU A 166 -17.82 -13.70 -9.10
CA GLU A 166 -18.18 -14.31 -10.38
C GLU A 166 -17.28 -13.76 -11.48
N ALA A 167 -17.11 -12.44 -11.56
CA ALA A 167 -16.18 -11.81 -12.49
C ALA A 167 -14.71 -11.94 -12.04
N GLY A 168 -14.46 -12.00 -10.73
CA GLY A 168 -13.14 -11.89 -10.13
C GLY A 168 -12.64 -10.45 -10.01
N THR A 169 -13.57 -9.47 -9.98
CA THR A 169 -13.26 -8.04 -9.93
C THR A 169 -12.73 -7.65 -8.56
N GLN A 170 -11.62 -6.92 -8.54
CA GLN A 170 -10.98 -6.40 -7.34
C GLN A 170 -11.06 -4.88 -7.31
N GLU A 171 -11.44 -4.33 -6.16
CA GLU A 171 -11.63 -2.90 -5.96
C GLU A 171 -11.05 -2.48 -4.61
N VAL A 172 -10.77 -1.18 -4.45
CA VAL A 172 -10.40 -0.63 -3.15
C VAL A 172 -11.62 -0.65 -2.24
N ILE A 173 -11.50 -1.34 -1.12
CA ILE A 173 -12.58 -1.55 -0.14
C ILE A 173 -12.47 -0.63 1.07
N GLY A 174 -11.30 -0.05 1.32
CA GLY A 174 -11.08 0.90 2.41
C GLY A 174 -9.71 1.53 2.34
N ASP A 175 -9.55 2.64 3.06
CA ASP A 175 -8.33 3.43 3.10
C ASP A 175 -7.93 3.71 4.55
N TYR A 176 -6.63 3.74 4.81
CA TYR A 176 -6.04 4.20 6.05
C TYR A 176 -5.30 5.51 5.80
N PHE A 177 -5.63 6.52 6.58
CA PHE A 177 -4.98 7.83 6.54
C PHE A 177 -4.02 7.95 7.72
N GLY A 178 -2.73 7.97 7.42
CA GLY A 178 -1.65 7.86 8.40
C GLY A 178 -1.55 9.06 9.33
N LYS A 179 -1.87 10.25 8.84
CA LYS A 179 -1.85 11.49 9.64
C LYS A 179 -2.97 11.51 10.68
N GLU A 180 -4.16 11.05 10.31
CA GLU A 180 -5.34 10.99 11.17
C GLU A 180 -5.35 9.73 12.05
N GLY A 181 -4.61 8.69 11.66
CA GLY A 181 -4.61 7.40 12.35
C GLY A 181 -5.94 6.67 12.22
N ARG A 182 -6.65 6.84 11.10
CA ARG A 182 -8.00 6.30 10.91
C ARG A 182 -8.08 5.42 9.67
N PHE A 183 -8.78 4.30 9.84
CA PHE A 183 -9.19 3.43 8.75
C PHE A 183 -10.67 3.66 8.43
N GLU A 184 -10.97 3.86 7.15
CA GLU A 184 -12.30 4.17 6.64
C GLU A 184 -12.65 3.19 5.52
N ILE A 185 -13.78 2.48 5.66
CA ILE A 185 -14.30 1.61 4.60
C ILE A 185 -14.92 2.51 3.53
N ARG A 186 -14.62 2.26 2.25
CA ARG A 186 -15.20 3.04 1.15
C ARG A 186 -16.71 2.81 1.08
N PRO A 187 -17.50 3.86 0.78
CA PRO A 187 -18.94 3.69 0.58
C PRO A 187 -19.23 2.77 -0.61
N ASN A 188 -20.34 2.03 -0.55
CA ASN A 188 -20.85 1.15 -1.62
C ASN A 188 -20.04 -0.11 -1.94
N VAL A 189 -19.09 -0.49 -1.09
CA VAL A 189 -18.36 -1.76 -1.23
C VAL A 189 -19.30 -2.93 -0.92
N LYS A 190 -19.50 -3.82 -1.90
CA LYS A 190 -20.23 -5.09 -1.72
C LYS A 190 -19.24 -6.17 -1.31
N TYR A 191 -19.31 -6.59 -0.05
CA TYR A 191 -18.53 -7.73 0.41
C TYR A 191 -19.23 -9.04 0.01
N PRO A 192 -18.51 -10.01 -0.58
CA PRO A 192 -19.06 -11.34 -0.84
C PRO A 192 -19.28 -12.17 0.42
N TRP A 193 -18.71 -11.76 1.56
CA TRP A 193 -18.95 -12.37 2.88
C TRP A 193 -20.27 -11.90 3.45
N SER A 194 -21.15 -12.84 3.77
CA SER A 194 -22.42 -12.58 4.44
C SER A 194 -22.20 -11.69 5.68
N HIS A 195 -22.77 -10.48 5.62
CA HIS A 195 -22.82 -9.46 6.69
C HIS A 195 -21.52 -8.70 7.03
N GLY A 196 -20.51 -8.68 6.15
CA GLY A 196 -19.34 -7.83 6.35
C GLY A 196 -18.51 -8.18 7.60
N ARG A 197 -18.68 -9.41 8.12
CA ARG A 197 -17.86 -9.97 9.20
C ARG A 197 -17.35 -11.33 8.78
N LEU A 198 -16.03 -11.45 8.70
CA LEU A 198 -15.37 -12.74 8.81
C LEU A 198 -15.78 -13.33 10.17
N ARG A 199 -16.26 -14.58 10.18
CA ARG A 199 -16.44 -15.32 11.44
C ARG A 199 -15.06 -15.83 11.85
N LEU A 200 -14.22 -14.92 12.32
CA LEU A 200 -12.96 -15.29 12.94
C LEU A 200 -13.31 -16.02 14.25
N ASP A 201 -13.09 -17.33 14.26
CA ASP A 201 -13.26 -18.14 15.45
C ASP A 201 -12.00 -18.01 16.32
N ASP A 202 -12.02 -17.04 17.24
CA ASP A 202 -10.93 -16.80 18.19
C ASP A 202 -10.64 -18.02 19.08
N SER A 203 -11.54 -19.02 19.15
CA SER A 203 -11.33 -20.22 19.96
C SER A 203 -10.26 -21.17 19.40
N ARG A 204 -10.01 -21.17 18.08
CA ARG A 204 -8.98 -22.00 17.44
C ARG A 204 -7.56 -21.48 17.67
N VAL A 205 -7.39 -20.21 18.03
CA VAL A 205 -6.06 -19.64 18.38
C VAL A 205 -5.53 -20.26 19.69
N SER A 206 -6.41 -20.78 20.54
CA SER A 206 -6.02 -21.35 21.85
C SER A 206 -5.41 -22.76 21.77
N GLU A 207 -5.62 -23.54 20.71
CA GLU A 207 -5.15 -24.95 20.66
C GLU A 207 -3.63 -25.12 20.54
N HIS A 208 -2.88 -24.03 20.30
CA HIS A 208 -1.41 -24.06 20.23
C HIS A 208 -0.68 -23.11 21.19
N THR A 209 -1.38 -22.51 22.16
CA THR A 209 -0.72 -21.69 23.18
C THR A 209 -0.43 -22.49 24.45
N ASN A 210 0.71 -23.20 24.46
CA ASN A 210 1.41 -23.40 25.73
C ASN A 210 1.75 -22.01 26.27
N ASN A 211 0.99 -21.61 27.30
CA ASN A 211 1.09 -20.33 28.01
C ASN A 211 2.53 -19.82 28.16
N THR A 212 2.95 -18.97 27.24
CA THR A 212 4.04 -18.01 27.45
C THR A 212 3.60 -16.71 26.80
N PRO A 213 3.39 -15.63 27.56
CA PRO A 213 2.96 -14.35 26.99
C PRO A 213 3.99 -13.87 25.97
N CYS A 214 3.56 -13.63 24.74
CA CYS A 214 4.37 -13.02 23.70
C CYS A 214 4.77 -11.62 24.19
N LYS A 215 6.00 -11.46 24.69
CA LYS A 215 6.56 -10.15 24.99
C LYS A 215 6.72 -9.41 23.67
N SER A 216 5.91 -8.39 23.47
CA SER A 216 6.13 -7.38 22.44
C SER A 216 7.50 -6.73 22.69
N TYR A 217 8.51 -7.14 21.93
CA TYR A 217 9.78 -6.43 21.89
C TYR A 217 9.61 -5.18 21.02
N GLY A 218 9.09 -4.12 21.64
CA GLY A 218 9.35 -2.77 21.16
C GLY A 218 10.84 -2.49 21.36
N ILE A 219 11.51 -2.03 20.30
CA ILE A 219 12.89 -1.54 20.37
C ILE A 219 12.87 -0.30 21.28
N PRO A 220 13.57 -0.29 22.43
CA PRO A 220 13.62 0.89 23.27
C PRO A 220 14.50 1.95 22.60
N SER A 221 13.91 3.12 22.35
CA SER A 221 14.66 4.34 22.04
C SER A 221 15.54 4.69 23.24
N LYS A 222 16.85 4.50 23.08
CA LYS A 222 17.83 5.06 24.02
C LYS A 222 17.88 6.58 23.80
N GLY A 223 17.18 7.32 24.64
CA GLY A 223 17.55 8.70 24.95
C GLY A 223 18.87 8.70 25.71
N GLN A 224 19.87 9.40 25.18
CA GLN A 224 21.02 9.85 25.95
C GLN A 224 20.96 11.38 26.05
N ARG A 225 21.24 11.83 27.28
CA ARG A 225 21.34 13.21 27.74
C ARG A 225 22.51 13.94 27.08
#